data_AF-A0A956CTQ4-F1
#
_entry.id   AF-A0A956CTQ4-F1
#
_cell.length_a   1.000
_cell.length_b   1.000
_cell.length_c   1.000
_cell.angle_alpha   90.00
_cell.angle_beta   90.00
_cell.angle_gamma   90.00
#
_symmetry.space_group_name_H-M   'P 1'
#
loop_
_entity.id
_entity.type
_entity.pdbx_description
1 polymer ?
#
loop_
_entity_poly.entity_id
_entity_poly.type
_entity_poly.pdbx_seq_one_letter_code
_entity_poly.pdbx_strand_id
1 'polypeptide(L)'
;MSQIPESIVEAVVTEVSARMQEPDYAQLAIGSFVQTHPDVGRFVTAQLDALGGGEGVMHTVFHAQVLDECFARHRGRPSRAVGFRELDVAAKGDPQEKLTAKQPALASYVASNVDSDAQRRLLALIAVAMDRAS
;
A
#
# COMPACT_ATOMS: atom_id res chain seq x y z
N MET A 1 16.96 -4.10 -3.09
CA MET A 1 16.44 -3.32 -4.24
C MET A 1 16.82 -1.87 -4.03
N SER A 2 16.89 -1.06 -5.08
CA SER A 2 17.07 0.38 -4.92
C SER A 2 15.81 1.00 -4.29
N GLN A 3 16.01 2.04 -3.49
CA GLN A 3 14.92 2.78 -2.86
C GLN A 3 14.12 3.53 -3.93
N ILE A 4 12.80 3.61 -3.75
CA ILE A 4 11.92 4.42 -4.59
C ILE A 4 12.23 5.89 -4.31
N PRO A 5 12.58 6.68 -5.33
CA PRO A 5 12.82 8.11 -5.18
C PRO A 5 11.51 8.85 -4.87
N GLU A 6 11.64 9.93 -4.09
CA GLU A 6 10.51 10.80 -3.73
C GLU A 6 9.76 11.33 -4.95
N SER A 7 10.46 11.66 -6.03
CA SER A 7 9.86 12.13 -7.28
C SER A 7 8.88 11.14 -7.93
N ILE A 8 9.06 9.83 -7.72
CA ILE A 8 8.07 8.84 -8.19
C ILE A 8 6.83 8.87 -7.31
N VAL A 9 7.01 8.99 -5.98
CA VAL A 9 5.89 9.08 -5.04
C VAL A 9 5.07 10.34 -5.29
N GLU A 10 5.73 11.48 -5.46
CA GLU A 10 5.09 12.76 -5.80
C GLU A 10 4.29 12.68 -7.10
N ALA A 11 4.87 12.10 -8.15
CA ALA A 11 4.20 11.93 -9.43
C ALA A 11 2.95 11.06 -9.31
N VAL A 12 3.05 9.92 -8.63
CA VAL A 12 1.90 9.03 -8.40
C VAL A 12 0.82 9.74 -7.58
N VAL A 13 1.18 10.39 -6.47
CA VAL A 13 0.22 11.11 -5.62
C VAL A 13 -0.49 12.21 -6.41
N THR A 14 0.25 12.98 -7.21
CA THR A 14 -0.32 14.04 -8.07
C THR A 14 -1.33 13.47 -9.06
N GLU A 15 -0.98 12.38 -9.75
CA GLU A 15 -1.87 11.71 -10.70
C GLU A 15 -3.12 11.12 -10.02
N VAL A 16 -2.94 10.44 -8.89
CA VAL A 16 -4.03 9.89 -8.09
C VAL A 16 -4.97 11.00 -7.63
N SER A 17 -4.44 12.11 -7.08
CA SER A 17 -5.24 13.25 -6.63
C SER A 17 -6.02 13.91 -7.77
N ALA A 18 -5.46 13.98 -8.97
CA ALA A 18 -6.19 14.48 -10.14
C ALA A 18 -7.37 13.56 -10.50
N ARG A 19 -7.15 12.24 -10.48
CA ARG A 19 -8.16 11.22 -10.81
C ARG A 19 -9.23 11.04 -9.74
N MET A 20 -8.96 11.44 -8.49
CA MET A 20 -9.97 11.45 -7.42
C MET A 20 -11.17 12.37 -7.70
N GLN A 21 -11.08 13.24 -8.71
CA GLN A 21 -12.22 14.02 -9.20
C GLN A 21 -13.21 13.18 -10.02
N GLU A 22 -12.80 12.00 -10.50
CA GLU A 22 -13.64 11.06 -11.23
C GLU A 22 -14.51 10.26 -10.24
N PRO A 23 -15.84 10.20 -10.43
CA PRO A 23 -16.78 9.60 -9.46
C PRO A 23 -16.47 8.16 -9.06
N ASP A 24 -15.96 7.35 -10.00
CA ASP A 24 -15.80 5.90 -9.82
C ASP A 24 -14.33 5.48 -9.59
N TYR A 25 -13.39 6.43 -9.63
CA TYR A 25 -11.96 6.10 -9.65
C TYR A 25 -11.52 5.34 -8.39
N ALA A 26 -11.92 5.79 -7.20
CA ALA A 26 -11.56 5.13 -5.96
C ALA A 26 -12.04 3.67 -5.92
N GLN A 27 -13.28 3.42 -6.38
CA GLN A 27 -13.84 2.07 -6.42
C GLN A 27 -13.11 1.18 -7.43
N LEU A 28 -12.78 1.71 -8.61
CA LEU A 28 -11.99 1.00 -9.62
C LEU A 28 -10.57 0.69 -9.14
N ALA A 29 -9.92 1.64 -8.47
CA ALA A 29 -8.59 1.50 -7.90
C ALA A 29 -8.56 0.39 -6.83
N ILE A 30 -9.52 0.41 -5.90
CA ILE A 30 -9.70 -0.65 -4.88
C ILE A 30 -9.96 -2.00 -5.55
N GLY A 31 -10.86 -2.06 -6.53
CA GLY A 31 -11.19 -3.30 -7.23
C GLY A 31 -9.99 -3.89 -7.97
N SER A 32 -9.24 -3.05 -8.69
CA SER A 32 -8.02 -3.45 -9.38
C SER A 32 -6.96 -3.98 -8.41
N PHE A 33 -6.78 -3.32 -7.26
CA PHE A 33 -5.84 -3.77 -6.24
C PHE A 33 -6.18 -5.17 -5.72
N VAL A 34 -7.44 -5.40 -5.35
CA VAL A 34 -7.89 -6.68 -4.80
C VAL A 34 -7.81 -7.80 -5.85
N GLN A 35 -8.00 -7.48 -7.14
CA GLN A 35 -7.79 -8.45 -8.22
C GLN A 35 -6.32 -8.85 -8.36
N THR A 36 -5.40 -7.89 -8.25
CA THR A 36 -3.94 -8.15 -8.32
C THR A 36 -3.41 -8.83 -7.06
N HIS A 37 -3.91 -8.44 -5.88
CA HIS A 37 -3.45 -8.88 -4.57
C HIS A 37 -4.61 -9.48 -3.73
N PRO A 38 -5.22 -10.60 -4.16
CA PRO A 38 -6.42 -11.13 -3.50
C PRO A 38 -6.17 -11.54 -2.04
N ASP A 39 -4.99 -12.07 -1.73
CA ASP A 39 -4.63 -12.45 -0.37
C ASP A 39 -4.42 -11.22 0.53
N VAL A 40 -3.88 -10.12 -0.01
CA VAL A 40 -3.80 -8.84 0.72
C VAL A 40 -5.21 -8.29 0.99
N GLY A 41 -6.10 -8.34 0.00
CA GLY A 41 -7.50 -7.91 0.18
C GLY A 41 -8.22 -8.69 1.29
N ARG A 42 -8.03 -10.02 1.34
CA ARG A 42 -8.54 -10.87 2.43
C ARG A 42 -7.90 -10.53 3.77
N PHE A 43 -6.59 -10.33 3.79
CA PHE A 43 -5.84 -9.99 4.99
C PHE A 43 -6.30 -8.65 5.59
N VAL A 44 -6.48 -7.61 4.77
CA VAL A 44 -6.98 -6.31 5.23
C VAL A 44 -8.43 -6.40 5.71
N THR A 45 -9.29 -7.14 4.99
CA THR A 45 -10.67 -7.38 5.43
C THR A 45 -10.74 -8.07 6.79
N ALA A 46 -9.81 -8.97 7.09
CA ALA A 46 -9.74 -9.62 8.41
C ALA A 46 -9.39 -8.65 9.55
N GLN A 47 -8.95 -7.42 9.25
CA GLN A 47 -8.67 -6.36 10.22
C GLN A 47 -9.85 -5.37 10.39
N LEU A 48 -11.04 -5.70 9.89
CA LEU A 48 -12.22 -4.82 9.85
C LEU A 48 -12.44 -4.03 11.16
N ASP A 49 -12.51 -4.73 12.29
CA ASP A 49 -12.81 -4.11 13.58
C ASP A 49 -11.67 -3.18 14.03
N ALA A 50 -10.41 -3.59 13.80
CA ALA A 50 -9.24 -2.78 14.13
C ALA A 50 -9.11 -1.51 13.25
N LEU A 51 -9.72 -1.53 12.06
CA LEU A 51 -9.72 -0.43 11.11
C LEU A 51 -10.93 0.51 11.27
N GLY A 52 -11.83 0.24 12.20
CA GLY A 52 -13.04 1.04 12.41
C GLY A 52 -14.16 0.75 11.40
N GLY A 53 -14.18 -0.44 10.82
CA GLY A 53 -15.23 -0.89 9.91
C GLY A 53 -14.87 -0.81 8.42
N GLY A 54 -15.89 -0.93 7.58
CA GLY A 54 -15.72 -1.12 6.13
C GLY A 54 -15.05 0.07 5.43
N GLU A 55 -15.31 1.29 5.89
CA GLU A 55 -14.67 2.49 5.36
C GLU A 55 -13.15 2.48 5.60
N GLY A 56 -12.71 2.09 6.80
CA GLY A 56 -11.29 1.96 7.12
C GLY A 56 -10.58 0.88 6.30
N VAL A 57 -11.27 -0.23 6.00
CA VAL A 57 -10.78 -1.25 5.06
C VAL A 57 -10.62 -0.67 3.66
N MET A 58 -11.64 0.00 3.12
CA MET A 58 -11.58 0.61 1.79
C MET A 58 -10.46 1.65 1.69
N HIS A 59 -10.32 2.52 2.69
CA HIS A 59 -9.26 3.52 2.74
C HIS A 59 -7.86 2.88 2.78
N THR A 60 -7.69 1.82 3.57
CA THR A 60 -6.43 1.06 3.63
C THR A 60 -6.11 0.43 2.28
N VAL A 61 -7.09 -0.20 1.63
CA VAL A 61 -6.89 -0.81 0.31
C VAL A 61 -6.54 0.26 -0.74
N PHE A 62 -7.18 1.41 -0.69
CA PHE A 62 -6.87 2.53 -1.58
C PHE A 62 -5.43 3.00 -1.42
N HIS A 63 -4.95 3.23 -0.19
CA HIS A 63 -3.54 3.58 0.03
C HIS A 63 -2.59 2.46 -0.38
N ALA A 64 -2.95 1.20 -0.18
CA ALA A 64 -2.15 0.07 -0.65
C ALA A 64 -2.00 0.06 -2.19
N GLN A 65 -3.05 0.45 -2.92
CA GLN A 65 -3.01 0.63 -4.38
C GLN A 65 -2.03 1.75 -4.79
N VAL A 66 -2.01 2.87 -4.09
CA VAL A 66 -1.06 3.96 -4.36
C VAL A 66 0.39 3.50 -4.16
N LEU A 67 0.64 2.72 -3.10
CA LEU A 67 1.95 2.13 -2.83
C LEU A 67 2.35 1.13 -3.93
N ASP A 68 1.40 0.31 -4.38
CA ASP A 68 1.62 -0.63 -5.47
C ASP A 68 1.99 0.07 -6.78
N GLU A 69 1.30 1.16 -7.10
CA GLU A 69 1.58 1.97 -8.29
C GLU A 69 2.97 2.62 -8.24
N CYS A 70 3.42 3.06 -7.07
CA CYS A 70 4.80 3.52 -6.85
C CYS A 70 5.82 2.40 -7.15
N PHE A 71 5.57 1.19 -6.66
CA PHE A 71 6.43 0.04 -6.93
C PHE A 71 6.43 -0.34 -8.40
N ALA A 72 5.27 -0.41 -9.04
CA ALA A 72 5.14 -0.76 -10.45
C ALA A 72 5.86 0.24 -11.35
N ARG A 73 5.69 1.55 -11.07
CA ARG A 73 6.34 2.63 -11.81
C ARG A 73 7.86 2.63 -11.64
N HIS A 74 8.37 2.47 -10.40
CA HIS A 74 9.81 2.38 -10.15
C HIS A 74 10.46 1.17 -10.82
N ARG A 75 9.74 0.05 -10.91
CA ARG A 75 10.22 -1.18 -11.55
C ARG A 75 10.04 -1.18 -13.06
N GLY A 76 9.23 -0.28 -13.61
CA GLY A 76 8.85 -0.27 -15.02
C GLY A 76 8.02 -1.50 -15.44
N ARG A 77 7.38 -2.19 -14.51
CA ARG A 77 6.56 -3.39 -14.76
C ARG A 77 5.49 -3.56 -13.68
N PRO A 78 4.35 -4.24 -13.96
CA PRO A 78 3.34 -4.53 -12.96
C PRO A 78 3.91 -5.25 -11.73
N SER A 79 3.35 -4.96 -10.56
CA SER A 79 3.69 -5.69 -9.35
C SER A 79 3.26 -7.15 -9.41
N ARG A 80 4.06 -8.00 -8.77
CA ARG A 80 3.68 -9.41 -8.55
C ARG A 80 2.70 -9.48 -7.40
N ALA A 81 1.71 -10.37 -7.52
CA ALA A 81 0.79 -10.68 -6.44
C ALA A 81 1.55 -11.04 -5.15
N VAL A 82 1.09 -10.45 -4.05
CA VAL A 82 1.61 -10.66 -2.69
C VAL A 82 0.71 -11.69 -2.02
N GLY A 83 1.29 -12.78 -1.54
CA GLY A 83 0.57 -13.83 -0.81
C GLY A 83 0.77 -13.75 0.70
N PHE A 84 0.10 -14.65 1.42
CA PHE A 84 0.23 -14.75 2.88
C PHE A 84 1.67 -15.01 3.34
N ARG A 85 2.47 -15.76 2.57
CA ARG A 85 3.88 -16.01 2.90
C ARG A 85 4.69 -14.72 2.97
N GLU A 86 4.50 -13.81 2.02
CA GLU A 86 5.20 -12.52 2.01
C GLU A 86 4.73 -11.63 3.17
N LEU A 87 3.43 -11.64 3.47
CA LEU A 87 2.83 -10.93 4.61
C LEU A 87 3.40 -11.44 5.95
N ASP A 88 3.47 -12.75 6.15
CA ASP A 88 4.02 -13.37 7.36
C ASP A 88 5.48 -12.98 7.59
N VAL A 89 6.28 -12.97 6.53
CA VAL A 89 7.68 -12.56 6.62
C VAL A 89 7.80 -11.05 6.88
N ALA A 90 6.94 -10.24 6.27
CA ALA A 90 6.88 -8.81 6.52
C ALA A 90 6.51 -8.51 7.98
N ALA A 91 5.62 -9.31 8.59
CA ALA A 91 5.17 -9.17 9.97
C ALA A 91 6.24 -9.45 11.04
N LYS A 92 7.38 -10.09 10.68
CA LYS A 92 8.43 -10.43 11.66
C LYS A 92 9.23 -9.22 12.15
N GLY A 93 8.91 -8.65 13.30
CA GLY A 93 9.53 -7.40 13.80
C GLY A 93 8.68 -6.19 13.45
N ASP A 94 9.24 -4.97 13.51
CA ASP A 94 8.46 -3.76 13.27
C ASP A 94 8.33 -3.44 11.76
N PRO A 95 7.12 -3.45 11.18
CA PRO A 95 6.93 -3.12 9.77
C PRO A 95 7.22 -1.66 9.42
N GLN A 96 6.94 -0.72 10.32
CA GLN A 96 7.16 0.71 10.09
C GLN A 96 8.66 1.01 10.05
N GLU A 97 9.45 0.46 10.99
CA GLU A 97 10.91 0.62 10.97
C GLU A 97 11.52 0.02 9.70
N LYS A 98 11.06 -1.17 9.30
CA LYS A 98 11.50 -1.81 8.05
C LYS A 98 11.16 -0.96 6.83
N LEU A 99 9.96 -0.37 6.78
CA LEU A 99 9.57 0.47 5.67
C LEU A 99 10.46 1.71 5.61
N THR A 100 10.69 2.39 6.74
CA THR A 100 11.58 3.56 6.81
C THR A 100 12.99 3.23 6.34
N ALA A 101 13.54 2.08 6.75
CA ALA A 101 14.87 1.65 6.35
C ALA A 101 14.96 1.29 4.85
N LYS A 102 13.92 0.66 4.30
CA LYS A 102 13.94 0.13 2.92
C LYS A 102 13.44 1.12 1.88
N GLN A 103 12.38 1.87 2.21
CA GLN A 103 11.63 2.73 1.30
C GLN A 103 11.21 4.00 2.04
N PRO A 104 12.15 4.89 2.40
CA PRO A 104 11.89 6.07 3.23
C PRO A 104 10.85 7.02 2.63
N ALA A 105 10.81 7.16 1.30
CA ALA A 105 9.81 7.99 0.63
C ALA A 105 8.37 7.46 0.81
N LEU A 106 8.19 6.12 0.74
CA LEU A 106 6.89 5.51 1.00
C LEU A 106 6.51 5.60 2.49
N ALA A 107 7.48 5.48 3.40
CA ALA A 107 7.24 5.68 4.83
C ALA A 107 6.75 7.10 5.12
N SER A 108 7.39 8.11 4.51
CA SER A 108 6.97 9.52 4.61
C SER A 108 5.54 9.70 4.09
N TYR A 109 5.22 9.15 2.91
CA TYR A 109 3.87 9.20 2.36
C TYR A 109 2.82 8.63 3.33
N VAL A 110 3.05 7.42 3.88
CA VAL A 110 2.11 6.79 4.83
C VAL A 110 1.96 7.63 6.09
N ALA A 111 3.05 8.20 6.61
CA ALA A 111 2.99 9.04 7.81
C ALA A 111 2.21 10.35 7.58
N SER A 112 2.28 10.93 6.38
CA SER A 112 1.61 12.20 6.06
C SER A 112 0.15 12.06 5.62
N ASN A 113 -0.27 10.89 5.12
CA ASN A 113 -1.59 10.72 4.49
C ASN A 113 -2.56 9.83 5.30
N VAL A 114 -2.09 9.21 6.37
CA VAL A 114 -2.89 8.27 7.17
C VAL A 114 -2.75 8.65 8.62
N ASP A 115 -3.84 8.86 9.35
CA ASP A 115 -3.78 9.31 10.75
C ASP A 115 -3.77 8.15 11.75
N SER A 116 -4.42 7.03 11.40
CA SER A 116 -4.53 5.87 12.28
C SER A 116 -3.23 5.07 12.32
N ASP A 117 -2.68 4.86 13.52
CA ASP A 117 -1.48 4.03 13.70
C ASP A 117 -1.70 2.57 13.25
N ALA A 118 -2.90 2.03 13.48
CA ALA A 118 -3.27 0.69 13.00
C ALA A 118 -3.20 0.61 11.47
N GLN A 119 -3.72 1.63 10.77
CA GLN A 119 -3.63 1.72 9.32
C GLN A 119 -2.17 1.90 8.85
N ARG A 120 -1.40 2.79 9.49
CA ARG A 120 0.02 3.01 9.16
C ARG A 120 0.83 1.72 9.29
N ARG A 121 0.65 0.99 10.39
CA ARG A 121 1.32 -0.30 10.64
C ARG A 121 0.95 -1.34 9.60
N LEU A 122 -0.33 -1.40 9.23
CA LEU A 122 -0.83 -2.35 8.23
C LEU A 122 -0.31 -2.02 6.82
N LEU A 123 -0.33 -0.75 6.41
CA LEU A 123 0.22 -0.29 5.15
C LEU A 123 1.74 -0.52 5.07
N ALA A 124 2.47 -0.27 6.16
CA ALA A 124 3.89 -0.54 6.22
C ALA A 124 4.20 -2.04 6.01
N LEU A 125 3.41 -2.92 6.63
CA LEU A 125 3.52 -4.37 6.43
C LEU A 125 3.29 -4.75 4.97
N ILE A 126 2.23 -4.23 4.35
CA ILE A 126 1.88 -4.50 2.95
C ILE A 126 3.00 -4.01 2.01
N ALA A 127 3.49 -2.79 2.19
CA ALA A 127 4.57 -2.24 1.38
C ALA A 127 5.89 -3.02 1.53
N VAL A 128 6.23 -3.45 2.76
CA VAL A 128 7.38 -4.34 2.99
C VAL A 128 7.19 -5.69 2.31
N ALA A 129 5.97 -6.22 2.25
CA ALA A 129 5.68 -7.45 1.52
C ALA A 129 5.82 -7.26 0.00
N MET A 130 5.32 -6.15 -0.55
CA MET A 130 5.47 -5.78 -1.98
C MET A 130 6.93 -5.59 -2.39
N ASP A 131 7.74 -4.92 -1.56
CA ASP A 131 9.18 -4.75 -1.77
C ASP A 131 9.89 -6.11 -1.89
N ARG A 132 9.41 -7.12 -1.15
CA ARG A 132 9.97 -8.47 -1.15
C ARG A 132 9.49 -9.37 -2.27
N ALA A 133 8.25 -9.18 -2.74
CA ALA A 133 7.64 -10.03 -3.77
C ALA A 133 8.24 -9.84 -5.18
N SER A 134 9.31 -9.06 -5.30
CA SER A 134 9.87 -8.58 -6.57
C SER A 134 10.88 -9.49 -7.24
#